data_AF-A0A9W8W3Y2-F1
#
_entry.id   AF-A0A9W8W3Y2-F1
#
_cell.length_a   1.000
_cell.length_b   1.000
_cell.length_c   1.000
_cell.angle_alpha   90.00
_cell.angle_beta   90.00
_cell.angle_gamma   90.00
#
_symmetry.space_group_name_H-M   'P 1'
#
loop_
_entity.id
_entity.type
_entity.pdbx_description
1 polymer ?
#
loop_
_entity_poly.entity_id
_entity_poly.type
_entity_poly.pdbx_seq_one_letter_code
_entity_poly.pdbx_strand_id
1 'polypeptide(L)'
;MAAATVTAMPAIPGLQNPFTVDDMNMSNSIYNGLPRIHPDMSVSQDHVKKLEAIIAQCNLREKLGIHLLHKHEDLPNGQIKLETKLRTITGKWVRPTSINSLDLGNIHGVVFKFDPEENILVPYEFARGPSPVSMSSVVDDCVKAILGYVARNGLANMIALEFLEPVNDSQPMESAAEVEVGEYGTIVLPKSMVDAVEFIPTGWPDISLNYDPDAQPAPGTHWAPVKVGTKETHRVFVDQVENEEELLDKLALQGILIKV
;
A
#
# COMPACT_ATOMS: atom_id res chain seq x y z
N MET A 1 -26.99 16.95 28.15
CA MET A 1 -26.27 15.98 27.29
C MET A 1 -26.18 16.60 25.91
N ALA A 2 -25.00 17.09 25.51
CA ALA A 2 -24.79 17.62 24.17
C ALA A 2 -24.66 16.43 23.22
N ALA A 3 -25.55 16.34 22.22
CA ALA A 3 -25.36 15.42 21.12
C ALA A 3 -24.11 15.86 20.36
N ALA A 4 -23.07 15.05 20.36
CA ALA A 4 -21.94 15.25 19.47
C ALA A 4 -22.48 15.12 18.04
N THR A 5 -22.54 16.23 17.32
CA THR A 5 -22.77 16.22 15.87
C THR A 5 -21.64 15.44 15.25
N VAL A 6 -21.93 14.22 14.78
CA VAL A 6 -21.02 13.45 13.94
C VAL A 6 -20.89 14.25 12.65
N THR A 7 -19.78 14.96 12.50
CA THR A 7 -19.42 15.60 11.23
C THR A 7 -19.31 14.52 10.17
N ALA A 8 -20.09 14.66 9.09
CA ALA A 8 -19.97 13.77 7.95
C ALA A 8 -18.55 13.85 7.41
N MET A 9 -17.94 12.70 7.13
CA MET A 9 -16.64 12.68 6.45
C MET A 9 -16.76 13.40 5.09
N PRO A 10 -15.79 14.25 4.74
CA PRO A 10 -15.68 14.80 3.40
C PRO A 10 -15.58 13.68 2.35
N ALA A 11 -15.90 14.01 1.10
CA ALA A 11 -15.67 13.14 -0.03
C ALA A 11 -14.18 12.76 -0.13
N ILE A 12 -13.90 11.47 -0.36
CA ILE A 12 -12.53 10.96 -0.53
C ILE A 12 -12.11 11.21 -1.98
N PRO A 13 -11.05 12.00 -2.22
CA PRO A 13 -10.52 12.19 -3.58
C PRO A 13 -10.13 10.85 -4.21
N GLY A 14 -10.45 10.68 -5.49
CA GLY A 14 -10.22 9.45 -6.25
C GLY A 14 -11.30 8.37 -6.08
N LEU A 15 -12.25 8.57 -5.17
CA LEU A 15 -13.35 7.63 -4.95
C LEU A 15 -14.71 8.27 -5.26
N GLN A 16 -15.05 9.40 -4.62
CA GLN A 16 -16.28 10.15 -4.90
C GLN A 16 -16.06 11.24 -5.96
N ASN A 17 -14.86 11.82 -6.01
CA ASN A 17 -14.51 12.88 -6.95
C ASN A 17 -13.23 12.52 -7.69
N PRO A 18 -13.05 12.96 -8.96
CA PRO A 18 -11.75 12.91 -9.63
C PRO A 18 -10.69 13.66 -8.80
N PHE A 19 -9.44 13.24 -8.94
CA PHE A 19 -8.34 13.94 -8.30
C PHE A 19 -8.08 15.31 -8.95
N THR A 20 -7.62 16.24 -8.12
CA THR A 20 -7.08 17.53 -8.53
C THR A 20 -5.56 17.57 -8.34
N VAL A 21 -4.91 18.58 -8.92
CA VAL A 21 -3.47 18.81 -8.71
C VAL A 21 -3.16 19.09 -7.23
N ASP A 22 -4.07 19.76 -6.52
CA ASP A 22 -3.90 20.06 -5.09
C ASP A 22 -3.94 18.77 -4.25
N ASP A 23 -4.83 17.83 -4.58
CA ASP A 23 -4.86 16.51 -3.94
C ASP A 23 -3.51 15.79 -4.11
N MET A 24 -2.92 15.84 -5.31
CA MET A 24 -1.62 15.21 -5.58
C MET A 24 -0.48 15.88 -4.83
N ASN A 25 -0.48 17.21 -4.70
CA ASN A 25 0.50 17.95 -3.91
C ASN A 25 0.37 17.64 -2.41
N MET A 26 -0.85 17.51 -1.91
CA MET A 26 -1.12 17.08 -0.54
C MET A 26 -0.61 15.65 -0.32
N SER A 27 -0.85 14.76 -1.29
CA SER A 27 -0.38 13.37 -1.27
C SER A 27 1.15 13.28 -1.21
N ASN A 28 1.87 14.10 -2.00
CA ASN A 28 3.33 14.20 -1.92
C ASN A 28 3.81 14.65 -0.53
N SER A 29 3.17 15.69 0.02
CA SER A 29 3.51 16.21 1.35
C SER A 29 3.26 15.19 2.45
N ILE A 30 2.13 14.48 2.39
CA ILE A 30 1.80 13.39 3.32
C ILE A 30 2.81 12.26 3.20
N TYR A 31 3.11 11.78 1.98
CA TYR A 31 4.09 10.72 1.74
C TYR A 31 5.45 11.07 2.35
N ASN A 32 5.94 12.28 2.09
CA ASN A 32 7.23 12.74 2.61
C ASN A 32 7.24 12.91 4.14
N GLY A 33 6.08 13.12 4.75
CA GLY A 33 5.90 13.13 6.21
C GLY A 33 5.81 11.75 6.86
N LEU A 34 5.69 10.66 6.08
CA LEU A 34 5.62 9.30 6.63
C LEU A 34 6.97 8.86 7.21
N PRO A 35 6.97 7.96 8.20
CA PRO A 35 8.21 7.38 8.70
C PRO A 35 8.80 6.43 7.65
N ARG A 36 10.14 6.40 7.54
CA ARG A 36 10.83 5.46 6.66
C ARG A 36 10.73 4.04 7.21
N ILE A 37 10.43 3.06 6.36
CA ILE A 37 10.37 1.64 6.76
C ILE A 37 11.66 1.18 7.45
N HIS A 38 11.52 0.38 8.51
CA HIS A 38 12.61 -0.15 9.33
C HIS A 38 12.19 -1.48 10.00
N PRO A 39 13.11 -2.42 10.32
CA PRO A 39 12.77 -3.72 10.93
C PRO A 39 11.93 -3.68 12.20
N ASP A 40 12.08 -2.63 13.01
CA ASP A 40 11.34 -2.48 14.26
C ASP A 40 9.89 -1.99 14.08
N MET A 41 9.49 -1.62 12.86
CA MET A 41 8.10 -1.23 12.59
C MET A 41 7.18 -2.42 12.72
N SER A 42 6.14 -2.26 13.52
CA SER A 42 5.13 -3.29 13.72
C SER A 42 3.83 -2.69 14.23
N VAL A 43 2.75 -3.46 14.07
CA VAL A 43 1.46 -3.19 14.69
C VAL A 43 1.02 -4.44 15.45
N SER A 44 0.33 -4.24 16.57
CA SER A 44 -0.20 -5.37 17.34
C SER A 44 -1.17 -6.21 16.49
N GLN A 45 -0.99 -7.52 16.50
CA GLN A 45 -1.87 -8.47 15.82
C GLN A 45 -3.32 -8.37 16.32
N ASP A 46 -3.54 -7.98 17.57
CA ASP A 46 -4.89 -7.75 18.11
C ASP A 46 -5.61 -6.58 17.41
N HIS A 47 -4.86 -5.56 16.99
CA HIS A 47 -5.43 -4.43 16.24
C HIS A 47 -5.73 -4.84 14.80
N VAL A 48 -4.80 -5.54 14.14
CA VAL A 48 -5.01 -6.07 12.79
C VAL A 48 -6.24 -6.96 12.76
N LYS A 49 -6.33 -7.92 13.69
CA LYS A 49 -7.47 -8.84 13.81
C LYS A 49 -8.80 -8.12 13.97
N LYS A 50 -8.85 -7.06 14.78
CA LYS A 50 -10.07 -6.25 14.97
C LYS A 50 -10.44 -5.46 13.72
N LEU A 51 -9.46 -4.97 12.96
CA LEU A 51 -9.68 -4.24 11.72
C LEU A 51 -10.14 -5.18 10.60
N GLU A 52 -9.51 -6.34 10.44
CA GLU A 52 -9.96 -7.40 9.53
C GLU A 52 -11.40 -7.82 9.86
N ALA A 53 -11.75 -7.96 11.15
CA ALA A 53 -13.11 -8.26 11.55
C ALA A 53 -14.12 -7.18 11.14
N ILE A 54 -13.73 -5.89 11.18
CA ILE A 54 -14.58 -4.80 10.67
C ILE A 54 -14.76 -4.94 9.15
N ILE A 55 -13.66 -5.13 8.41
CA ILE A 55 -13.69 -5.32 6.94
C ILE A 55 -14.56 -6.52 6.55
N ALA A 56 -14.46 -7.62 7.30
CA ALA A 56 -15.25 -8.83 7.13
C ALA A 56 -16.75 -8.60 7.34
N GLN A 57 -17.13 -7.85 8.37
CA GLN A 57 -18.52 -7.48 8.64
C GLN A 57 -19.13 -6.65 7.50
N CYS A 58 -18.31 -5.92 6.74
CA CYS A 58 -18.74 -5.16 5.58
C CYS A 58 -18.79 -5.97 4.27
N ASN A 59 -18.34 -7.24 4.27
CA ASN A 59 -18.11 -8.03 3.06
C ASN A 59 -17.12 -7.40 2.07
N LEU A 60 -16.05 -6.76 2.58
CA LEU A 60 -15.03 -6.08 1.76
C LEU A 60 -13.64 -6.71 1.88
N ARG A 61 -13.54 -7.98 2.33
CA ARG A 61 -12.28 -8.71 2.59
C ARG A 61 -11.35 -8.77 1.38
N GLU A 62 -11.92 -8.96 0.20
CA GLU A 62 -11.19 -9.02 -1.07
C GLU A 62 -10.87 -7.64 -1.67
N LYS A 63 -11.30 -6.56 -1.02
CA LYS A 63 -11.24 -5.19 -1.55
C LYS A 63 -10.48 -4.22 -0.66
N LEU A 64 -10.36 -4.52 0.64
CA LEU A 64 -9.71 -3.68 1.63
C LEU A 64 -8.70 -4.48 2.43
N GLY A 65 -7.55 -3.86 2.69
CA GLY A 65 -6.50 -4.38 3.57
C GLY A 65 -6.02 -3.32 4.55
N ILE A 66 -5.25 -3.75 5.54
CA ILE A 66 -4.53 -2.86 6.46
C ILE A 66 -3.05 -2.89 6.10
N HIS A 67 -2.44 -1.71 6.03
CA HIS A 67 -1.01 -1.58 5.72
C HIS A 67 -0.29 -0.83 6.84
N LEU A 68 0.99 -1.12 7.07
CA LEU A 68 1.84 -0.28 7.91
C LEU A 68 2.04 1.06 7.22
N LEU A 69 1.86 2.13 7.98
CA LEU A 69 2.05 3.49 7.48
C LEU A 69 3.55 3.80 7.37
N HIS A 70 4.10 3.80 6.15
CA HIS A 70 5.52 4.05 5.92
C HIS A 70 5.80 4.60 4.51
N LYS A 71 7.05 5.02 4.30
CA LYS A 71 7.63 5.32 2.98
C LYS A 71 8.92 4.54 2.73
N HIS A 72 9.25 4.34 1.47
CA HIS A 72 10.51 3.71 1.04
C HIS A 72 11.59 4.72 0.63
N GLU A 73 11.22 5.93 0.24
CA GLU A 73 12.12 6.98 -0.23
C GLU A 73 11.50 8.37 0.01
N ASP A 74 12.27 9.43 -0.18
CA ASP A 74 11.72 10.78 -0.27
C ASP A 74 11.35 11.05 -1.73
N LEU A 75 10.18 11.66 -1.96
CA LEU A 75 9.74 12.09 -3.28
C LEU A 75 10.17 13.53 -3.55
N PRO A 76 10.70 13.82 -4.75
CA PRO A 76 10.82 15.18 -5.23
C PRO A 76 9.46 15.89 -5.25
N ASN A 77 9.47 17.21 -5.07
CA ASN A 77 8.27 18.02 -5.19
C ASN A 77 7.59 17.80 -6.56
N GLY A 78 6.25 17.73 -6.55
CA GLY A 78 5.49 17.55 -7.79
C GLY A 78 5.48 16.12 -8.32
N GLN A 79 5.81 15.12 -7.47
CA GLN A 79 5.74 13.70 -7.81
C GLN A 79 4.88 12.91 -6.82
N ILE A 80 4.35 11.77 -7.26
CA ILE A 80 3.59 10.80 -6.43
C ILE A 80 4.11 9.38 -6.69
N LYS A 81 3.79 8.43 -5.81
CA LYS A 81 4.08 7.00 -6.02
C LYS A 81 3.01 6.37 -6.91
N LEU A 82 3.39 5.99 -8.13
CA LEU A 82 2.49 5.34 -9.08
C LEU A 82 2.92 3.89 -9.31
N GLU A 83 2.03 2.96 -9.00
CA GLU A 83 2.16 1.55 -9.31
C GLU A 83 1.92 1.29 -10.81
N THR A 84 2.83 0.54 -11.42
CA THR A 84 2.67 0.01 -12.78
C THR A 84 2.89 -1.50 -12.77
N LYS A 85 1.97 -2.27 -13.33
CA LYS A 85 2.12 -3.73 -13.48
C LYS A 85 3.32 -4.04 -14.36
N LEU A 86 4.17 -4.95 -13.92
CA LEU A 86 5.27 -5.49 -14.72
C LEU A 86 4.69 -6.31 -15.89
N ARG A 87 5.33 -6.23 -17.06
CA ARG A 87 4.90 -6.90 -18.30
C ARG A 87 5.55 -8.26 -18.50
N THR A 88 6.75 -8.44 -17.95
CA THR A 88 7.60 -9.62 -18.17
C THR A 88 7.41 -10.68 -17.10
N ILE A 89 7.12 -10.27 -15.86
CA ILE A 89 6.86 -11.15 -14.72
C ILE A 89 5.67 -10.65 -13.91
N THR A 90 5.10 -11.52 -13.06
CA THR A 90 4.11 -11.10 -12.08
C THR A 90 4.73 -10.11 -11.09
N GLY A 91 4.10 -8.95 -10.93
CA GLY A 91 4.51 -7.96 -9.95
C GLY A 91 4.18 -6.54 -10.37
N LYS A 92 4.65 -5.59 -9.57
CA LYS A 92 4.44 -4.16 -9.79
C LYS A 92 5.75 -3.40 -9.59
N TRP A 93 5.86 -2.28 -10.27
CA TRP A 93 6.88 -1.28 -10.04
C TRP A 93 6.23 0.02 -9.59
N VAL A 94 6.49 0.42 -8.35
CA VAL A 94 5.95 1.62 -7.71
C VAL A 94 6.98 2.74 -7.80
N ARG A 95 6.74 3.70 -8.70
CA ARG A 95 7.74 4.70 -9.09
C ARG A 95 7.32 6.12 -8.69
N PRO A 96 8.28 6.96 -8.26
CA PRO A 96 8.10 8.41 -8.31
C PRO A 96 7.71 8.84 -9.73
N THR A 97 6.55 9.49 -9.86
CA THR A 97 5.98 9.91 -11.14
C THR A 97 5.52 11.35 -11.07
N SER A 98 5.88 12.16 -12.07
CA SER A 98 5.49 13.58 -12.12
C SER A 98 3.98 13.75 -12.22
N ILE A 99 3.41 14.61 -11.36
CA ILE A 99 1.98 14.96 -11.37
C ILE A 99 1.55 15.50 -12.74
N ASN A 100 2.40 16.29 -13.39
CA ASN A 100 2.12 16.89 -14.71
C ASN A 100 1.98 15.86 -15.84
N SER A 101 2.43 14.62 -15.62
CA SER A 101 2.34 13.53 -16.59
C SER A 101 1.12 12.62 -16.39
N LEU A 102 0.32 12.87 -15.34
CA LEU A 102 -0.80 12.02 -14.96
C LEU A 102 -2.09 12.44 -15.66
N ASP A 103 -2.90 11.44 -16.02
CA ASP A 103 -4.31 11.64 -16.32
C ASP A 103 -5.09 11.46 -15.01
N LEU A 104 -5.39 12.58 -14.34
CA LEU A 104 -6.07 12.57 -13.03
C LEU A 104 -7.50 12.01 -13.08
N GLY A 105 -8.08 11.87 -14.28
CA GLY A 105 -9.38 11.20 -14.48
C GLY A 105 -9.27 9.69 -14.59
N ASN A 106 -8.05 9.13 -14.67
CA ASN A 106 -7.80 7.71 -14.92
C ASN A 106 -6.72 7.14 -13.99
N ILE A 107 -6.77 7.55 -12.71
CA ILE A 107 -5.98 7.00 -11.61
C ILE A 107 -6.87 6.82 -10.38
N HIS A 108 -6.46 5.96 -9.46
CA HIS A 108 -7.10 5.78 -8.16
C HIS A 108 -6.03 5.68 -7.06
N GLY A 109 -6.43 5.96 -5.81
CA GLY A 109 -5.57 5.74 -4.65
C GLY A 109 -5.54 4.26 -4.27
N VAL A 110 -4.37 3.76 -3.90
CA VAL A 110 -4.13 2.37 -3.47
C VAL A 110 -3.98 2.32 -1.95
N VAL A 111 -3.13 3.18 -1.38
CA VAL A 111 -2.88 3.21 0.06
C VAL A 111 -3.18 4.59 0.62
N PHE A 112 -3.98 4.64 1.68
CA PHE A 112 -4.54 5.86 2.25
C PHE A 112 -4.15 6.04 3.71
N LYS A 113 -3.60 7.21 4.02
CA LYS A 113 -3.43 7.67 5.39
C LYS A 113 -4.73 8.29 5.89
N PHE A 114 -5.08 7.99 7.15
CA PHE A 114 -6.11 8.73 7.86
C PHE A 114 -5.54 9.95 8.55
N ASP A 115 -6.10 11.12 8.26
CA ASP A 115 -5.88 12.34 9.03
C ASP A 115 -7.04 12.53 10.02
N PRO A 116 -6.81 12.33 11.33
CA PRO A 116 -7.84 12.46 12.34
C PRO A 116 -8.23 13.91 12.63
N GLU A 117 -7.38 14.91 12.32
CA GLU A 117 -7.65 16.32 12.59
C GLU A 117 -8.66 16.86 11.58
N GLU A 118 -8.43 16.57 10.30
CA GLU A 118 -9.31 16.96 9.20
C GLU A 118 -10.42 15.92 8.93
N ASN A 119 -10.33 14.74 9.57
CA ASN A 119 -11.24 13.61 9.39
C ASN A 119 -11.36 13.16 7.91
N ILE A 120 -10.22 13.09 7.22
CA ILE A 120 -10.12 12.73 5.80
C ILE A 120 -9.21 11.52 5.57
N LEU A 121 -9.40 10.87 4.42
CA LEU A 121 -8.44 9.92 3.87
C LEU A 121 -7.63 10.59 2.78
N VAL A 122 -6.30 10.44 2.86
CA VAL A 122 -5.37 10.99 1.89
C VAL A 122 -4.59 9.83 1.26
N PRO A 123 -4.79 9.54 -0.04
CA PRO A 123 -3.97 8.55 -0.71
C PRO A 123 -2.53 9.03 -0.78
N TYR A 124 -1.58 8.11 -0.66
CA TYR A 124 -0.16 8.41 -0.83
C TYR A 124 0.54 7.47 -1.82
N GLU A 125 -0.13 6.37 -2.21
CA GLU A 125 0.24 5.53 -3.36
C GLU A 125 -0.96 5.38 -4.29
N PHE A 126 -0.69 5.23 -5.58
CA PHE A 126 -1.68 5.33 -6.65
C PHE A 126 -1.48 4.25 -7.70
N ALA A 127 -2.54 3.89 -8.41
CA ALA A 127 -2.49 3.05 -9.59
C ALA A 127 -3.32 3.65 -10.73
N ARG A 128 -3.06 3.20 -11.96
CA ARG A 128 -3.85 3.61 -13.14
C ARG A 128 -5.15 2.85 -13.23
N GLY A 129 -6.16 3.48 -13.82
CA GLY A 129 -7.46 2.87 -14.05
C GLY A 129 -8.47 3.17 -12.94
N PRO A 130 -9.68 2.60 -13.05
CA PRO A 130 -10.73 2.78 -12.05
C PRO A 130 -10.35 2.13 -10.71
N SER A 131 -10.86 2.69 -9.61
CA SER A 131 -10.74 2.06 -8.28
C SER A 131 -11.36 0.66 -8.29
N PRO A 132 -10.73 -0.34 -7.65
CA PRO A 132 -11.33 -1.66 -7.46
C PRO A 132 -12.50 -1.64 -6.47
N VAL A 133 -12.59 -0.56 -5.68
CA VAL A 133 -13.67 -0.30 -4.76
C VAL A 133 -14.67 0.65 -5.41
N SER A 134 -15.85 0.14 -5.74
CA SER A 134 -16.97 0.95 -6.21
C SER A 134 -17.68 1.65 -5.04
N MET A 135 -18.01 2.92 -5.24
CA MET A 135 -18.81 3.68 -4.27
C MET A 135 -20.15 3.01 -3.95
N SER A 136 -20.41 2.82 -2.66
CA SER A 136 -21.70 2.40 -2.12
C SER A 136 -21.80 2.85 -0.66
N SER A 137 -23.02 2.95 -0.13
CA SER A 137 -23.21 3.24 1.29
C SER A 137 -22.53 2.22 2.20
N VAL A 138 -22.42 0.96 1.74
CA VAL A 138 -21.70 -0.12 2.45
C VAL A 138 -20.21 0.20 2.58
N VAL A 139 -19.58 0.68 1.51
CA VAL A 139 -18.16 1.08 1.54
C VAL A 139 -17.97 2.29 2.44
N ASP A 140 -18.80 3.32 2.32
CA ASP A 140 -18.69 4.53 3.13
C ASP A 140 -18.82 4.23 4.63
N ASP A 141 -19.80 3.40 5.01
CA ASP A 141 -20.01 3.02 6.40
C ASP A 141 -18.91 2.10 6.93
N CYS A 142 -18.36 1.24 6.07
CA CYS A 142 -17.21 0.43 6.43
C CYS A 142 -15.97 1.28 6.70
N VAL A 143 -15.64 2.20 5.80
CA VAL A 143 -14.52 3.12 5.96
C VAL A 143 -14.68 3.92 7.25
N LYS A 144 -15.86 4.48 7.53
CA LYS A 144 -16.12 5.19 8.80
C LYS A 144 -15.90 4.29 10.03
N ALA A 145 -16.31 3.03 9.98
CA ALA A 145 -16.12 2.09 11.08
C ALA A 145 -14.62 1.81 11.34
N ILE A 146 -13.85 1.60 10.26
CA ILE A 146 -12.39 1.44 10.29
C ILE A 146 -11.74 2.68 10.90
N LEU A 147 -12.02 3.87 10.36
CA LEU A 147 -11.41 5.12 10.81
C LEU A 147 -11.79 5.48 12.24
N GLY A 148 -13.04 5.22 12.63
CA GLY A 148 -13.47 5.35 14.01
C GLY A 148 -12.69 4.43 14.94
N TYR A 149 -12.36 3.20 14.51
CA TYR A 149 -11.49 2.31 15.27
C TYR A 149 -10.05 2.83 15.34
N VAL A 150 -9.48 3.26 14.21
CA VAL A 150 -8.13 3.84 14.11
C VAL A 150 -7.98 5.03 15.07
N ALA A 151 -8.92 5.97 15.04
CA ALA A 151 -8.93 7.16 15.88
C ALA A 151 -8.98 6.81 17.38
N ARG A 152 -9.92 5.96 17.79
CA ARG A 152 -10.13 5.60 19.20
C ARG A 152 -8.95 4.85 19.83
N ASN A 153 -8.14 4.18 19.01
CA ASN A 153 -7.00 3.40 19.49
C ASN A 153 -5.65 4.08 19.20
N GLY A 154 -5.64 5.32 18.69
CA GLY A 154 -4.40 6.06 18.43
C GLY A 154 -3.53 5.48 17.31
N LEU A 155 -4.14 4.83 16.33
CA LEU A 155 -3.43 4.09 15.28
C LEU A 155 -3.16 4.91 14.00
N ALA A 156 -3.60 6.16 13.93
CA ALA A 156 -3.54 6.98 12.70
C ALA A 156 -2.12 7.22 12.14
N ASN A 157 -1.09 7.10 13.00
CA ASN A 157 0.31 7.21 12.61
C ASN A 157 1.02 5.85 12.50
N MET A 158 0.28 4.74 12.54
CA MET A 158 0.82 3.38 12.47
C MET A 158 0.26 2.59 11.31
N ILE A 159 -1.02 2.82 10.95
CA ILE A 159 -1.72 2.05 9.93
C ILE A 159 -2.29 2.94 8.84
N ALA A 160 -2.35 2.38 7.65
CA ALA A 160 -3.05 2.89 6.48
C ALA A 160 -4.14 1.91 6.05
N LEU A 161 -5.10 2.43 5.29
CA LEU A 161 -6.11 1.63 4.60
C LEU A 161 -5.63 1.36 3.18
N GLU A 162 -5.62 0.10 2.77
CA GLU A 162 -5.22 -0.32 1.43
C GLU A 162 -6.46 -0.77 0.63
N PHE A 163 -6.54 -0.36 -0.62
CA PHE A 163 -7.53 -0.82 -1.59
C PHE A 163 -6.89 -1.89 -2.46
N LEU A 164 -7.44 -3.10 -2.38
CA LEU A 164 -6.88 -4.27 -3.01
C LEU A 164 -7.37 -4.38 -4.46
N GLU A 165 -6.43 -4.63 -5.37
CA GLU A 165 -6.76 -5.02 -6.74
C GLU A 165 -7.47 -6.38 -6.73
N PRO A 166 -8.48 -6.61 -7.59
CA PRO A 166 -9.21 -7.87 -7.60
C PRO A 166 -8.26 -9.00 -8.01
N VAL A 167 -8.28 -10.09 -7.24
CA VAL A 167 -7.61 -11.32 -7.63
C VAL A 167 -8.47 -11.99 -8.68
N ASN A 168 -7.93 -12.26 -9.87
CA ASN A 168 -8.65 -13.11 -10.82
C ASN A 168 -8.79 -14.52 -10.18
N ASP A 169 -10.02 -15.04 -10.14
CA ASP A 169 -10.53 -16.19 -9.35
C ASP A 169 -9.78 -17.53 -9.42
N SER A 170 -8.61 -17.61 -10.04
CA SER A 170 -7.92 -18.88 -10.34
C SER A 170 -6.58 -19.09 -9.63
N GLN A 171 -6.08 -18.14 -8.83
CA GLN A 171 -4.84 -18.35 -8.06
C GLN A 171 -4.93 -17.79 -6.64
N PRO A 172 -4.48 -18.54 -5.61
CA PRO A 172 -4.28 -17.98 -4.28
C PRO A 172 -3.34 -16.78 -4.38
N MET A 173 -3.66 -15.68 -3.70
CA MET A 173 -2.70 -14.58 -3.56
C MET A 173 -1.48 -15.13 -2.82
N GLU A 174 -0.38 -15.31 -3.55
CA GLU A 174 0.91 -15.47 -2.89
C GLU A 174 1.23 -14.16 -2.16
N SER A 175 1.82 -14.24 -0.97
CA SER A 175 2.34 -13.04 -0.31
C SER A 175 3.31 -12.31 -1.22
N ALA A 176 3.31 -11.00 -1.18
CA ALA A 176 4.22 -10.14 -1.91
C ALA A 176 5.41 -9.69 -1.04
N ALA A 177 6.49 -9.32 -1.72
CA ALA A 177 7.70 -8.76 -1.16
C ALA A 177 8.01 -7.41 -1.84
N GLU A 178 8.20 -6.37 -1.03
CA GLU A 178 8.58 -5.02 -1.42
C GLU A 178 10.10 -4.88 -1.32
N VAL A 179 10.74 -4.63 -2.46
CA VAL A 179 12.19 -4.44 -2.57
C VAL A 179 12.45 -2.99 -2.98
N GLU A 180 13.17 -2.25 -2.15
CA GLU A 180 13.57 -0.88 -2.46
C GLU A 180 14.68 -0.87 -3.53
N VAL A 181 14.52 -0.06 -4.58
CA VAL A 181 15.47 0.08 -5.68
C VAL A 181 16.01 1.51 -5.75
N GLY A 182 16.54 2.00 -4.63
CA GLY A 182 17.11 3.35 -4.54
C GLY A 182 16.11 4.44 -4.94
N GLU A 183 16.52 5.36 -5.81
CA GLU A 183 15.66 6.43 -6.33
C GLU A 183 14.67 5.97 -7.42
N TYR A 184 14.80 4.73 -7.90
CA TYR A 184 13.95 4.18 -8.95
C TYR A 184 12.63 3.62 -8.42
N GLY A 185 12.42 3.68 -7.09
CA GLY A 185 11.18 3.30 -6.43
C GLY A 185 11.24 1.93 -5.78
N THR A 186 10.09 1.26 -5.75
CA THR A 186 9.90 -0.03 -5.06
C THR A 186 9.41 -1.06 -6.06
N ILE A 187 9.98 -2.25 -6.03
CA ILE A 187 9.50 -3.40 -6.79
C ILE A 187 8.72 -4.32 -5.85
N VAL A 188 7.51 -4.68 -6.25
CA VAL A 188 6.63 -5.58 -5.50
C VAL A 188 6.48 -6.88 -6.29
N LEU A 189 6.98 -7.98 -5.74
CA LEU A 189 7.03 -9.28 -6.41
C LEU A 189 6.41 -10.37 -5.52
N PRO A 190 6.00 -11.51 -6.10
CA PRO A 190 5.72 -12.70 -5.30
C PRO A 190 6.91 -13.04 -4.39
N LYS A 191 6.63 -13.35 -3.12
CA LYS A 191 7.65 -13.60 -2.09
C LYS A 191 8.61 -14.72 -2.48
N SER A 192 8.14 -15.73 -3.20
CA SER A 192 8.95 -16.84 -3.73
C SER A 192 9.97 -16.44 -4.79
N MET A 193 9.84 -15.24 -5.37
CA MET A 193 10.78 -14.73 -6.37
C MET A 193 11.93 -13.92 -5.78
N VAL A 194 11.89 -13.59 -4.48
CA VAL A 194 12.85 -12.68 -3.84
C VAL A 194 13.74 -13.43 -2.86
N ASP A 195 15.06 -13.31 -3.04
CA ASP A 195 16.06 -13.79 -2.09
C ASP A 195 16.30 -12.71 -1.01
N ALA A 196 15.43 -12.71 0.00
CA ALA A 196 15.48 -11.74 1.10
C ALA A 196 16.27 -12.26 2.31
N VAL A 197 16.87 -11.35 3.07
CA VAL A 197 17.46 -11.65 4.38
C VAL A 197 16.40 -12.07 5.37
N GLU A 198 15.31 -11.31 5.37
CA GLU A 198 14.13 -11.51 6.19
C GLU A 198 12.92 -10.90 5.47
N PHE A 199 11.73 -11.24 5.95
CA PHE A 199 10.48 -10.68 5.46
C PHE A 199 9.74 -10.04 6.61
N ILE A 200 9.66 -8.71 6.60
CA ILE A 200 9.02 -7.93 7.64
C ILE A 200 7.61 -7.59 7.20
N PRO A 201 6.55 -8.02 7.92
CA PRO A 201 5.17 -7.74 7.56
C PRO A 201 4.88 -6.24 7.36
N THR A 202 4.30 -5.89 6.22
CA THR A 202 3.86 -4.53 5.90
C THR A 202 2.38 -4.44 5.56
N GLY A 203 1.74 -5.52 5.11
CA GLY A 203 0.31 -5.50 4.75
C GLY A 203 -0.43 -6.79 5.12
N TRP A 204 -1.72 -6.64 5.43
CA TRP A 204 -2.65 -7.71 5.80
C TRP A 204 -3.93 -7.63 4.95
N PRO A 205 -3.87 -8.06 3.68
CA PRO A 205 -5.06 -8.39 2.92
C PRO A 205 -5.66 -9.71 3.41
N ASP A 206 -6.98 -9.77 3.63
CA ASP A 206 -7.64 -11.05 3.90
C ASP A 206 -7.88 -11.80 2.58
N ILE A 207 -6.94 -12.70 2.29
CA ILE A 207 -6.94 -13.54 1.09
C ILE A 207 -7.53 -14.94 1.35
N SER A 208 -8.13 -15.17 2.52
CA SER A 208 -8.67 -16.47 2.90
C SER A 208 -10.04 -16.72 2.26
N LEU A 209 -10.21 -17.90 1.67
CA LEU A 209 -11.49 -18.35 1.11
C LEU A 209 -12.61 -18.35 2.17
N ASN A 210 -12.25 -18.73 3.41
CA ASN A 210 -13.16 -18.76 4.54
C ASN A 210 -12.61 -17.87 5.66
N TYR A 211 -13.36 -16.82 5.99
CA TYR A 211 -13.02 -15.98 7.13
C TYR A 211 -13.16 -16.76 8.44
N ASP A 212 -12.07 -16.84 9.20
CA ASP A 212 -12.06 -17.39 10.55
C ASP A 212 -11.78 -16.24 11.55
N PRO A 213 -12.78 -15.83 12.35
CA PRO A 213 -12.61 -14.76 13.33
C PRO A 213 -11.65 -15.12 14.47
N ASP A 214 -11.31 -16.40 14.64
CA ASP A 214 -10.41 -16.86 15.68
C ASP A 214 -8.96 -17.00 15.18
N ALA A 215 -8.75 -17.06 13.86
CA ALA A 215 -7.44 -17.09 13.26
C ALA A 215 -6.60 -15.84 13.60
N GLN A 216 -5.28 -16.00 13.50
CA GLN A 216 -4.35 -14.87 13.53
C GLN A 216 -4.24 -14.27 12.12
N PRO A 217 -4.23 -12.94 11.98
CA PRO A 217 -4.03 -12.28 10.70
C PRO A 217 -2.74 -12.75 10.02
N ALA A 218 -2.85 -13.18 8.77
CA ALA A 218 -1.69 -13.59 7.98
C ALA A 218 -1.20 -12.40 7.15
N PRO A 219 0.09 -12.02 7.24
CA PRO A 219 0.60 -10.94 6.42
C PRO A 219 0.64 -11.35 4.93
N GLY A 220 0.09 -10.48 4.09
CA GLY A 220 0.08 -10.64 2.64
C GLY A 220 1.17 -9.85 1.94
N THR A 221 1.66 -8.76 2.54
CA THR A 221 2.77 -7.95 1.99
C THR A 221 3.89 -7.85 3.01
N HIS A 222 5.13 -7.89 2.53
CA HIS A 222 6.31 -7.82 3.37
C HIS A 222 7.36 -6.90 2.75
N TRP A 223 8.03 -6.11 3.57
CA TRP A 223 9.28 -5.47 3.17
C TRP A 223 10.43 -6.47 3.25
N ALA A 224 11.28 -6.45 2.21
CA ALA A 224 12.37 -7.39 2.03
C ALA A 224 13.72 -6.65 1.99
N PRO A 225 14.42 -6.54 3.13
CA PRO A 225 15.87 -6.30 3.13
C PRO A 225 16.57 -7.41 2.35
N VAL A 226 17.54 -7.05 1.53
CA VAL A 226 18.20 -7.96 0.58
C VAL A 226 19.71 -8.01 0.78
N LYS A 227 20.36 -9.01 0.17
CA LYS A 227 21.82 -9.09 0.07
C LYS A 227 22.28 -8.68 -1.32
N VAL A 228 23.21 -7.73 -1.39
CA VAL A 228 23.94 -7.41 -2.63
C VAL A 228 25.38 -7.88 -2.46
N GLY A 229 25.72 -8.99 -3.12
CA GLY A 229 26.97 -9.70 -2.90
C GLY A 229 27.04 -10.29 -1.48
N THR A 230 27.95 -9.79 -0.64
CA THR A 230 28.10 -10.24 0.76
C THR A 230 27.52 -9.28 1.79
N LYS A 231 26.91 -8.16 1.35
CA LYS A 231 26.40 -7.12 2.23
C LYS A 231 24.89 -7.14 2.30
N GLU A 232 24.36 -7.18 3.52
CA GLU A 232 22.95 -6.92 3.80
C GLU A 232 22.67 -5.42 3.61
N THR A 233 21.59 -5.12 2.91
CA THR A 233 21.17 -3.75 2.62
C THR A 233 19.65 -3.66 2.62
N HIS A 234 19.15 -2.53 3.10
CA HIS A 234 17.73 -2.19 3.09
C HIS A 234 17.25 -1.72 1.71
N ARG A 235 18.18 -1.49 0.77
CA ARG A 235 17.88 -1.09 -0.61
C ARG A 235 18.87 -1.67 -1.60
N VAL A 236 18.39 -1.97 -2.80
CA VAL A 236 19.20 -2.34 -3.95
C VAL A 236 19.75 -1.07 -4.59
N PHE A 237 21.07 -1.03 -4.83
CA PHE A 237 21.71 0.07 -5.54
C PHE A 237 21.87 -0.31 -7.01
N VAL A 238 21.29 0.49 -7.89
CA VAL A 238 21.41 0.36 -9.35
C VAL A 238 21.85 1.70 -9.92
N ASP A 239 22.81 1.69 -10.85
CA ASP A 239 23.40 2.94 -11.34
C ASP A 239 22.43 3.72 -12.24
N GLN A 240 21.81 3.02 -13.20
CA GLN A 240 20.82 3.55 -14.16
C GLN A 240 19.83 2.47 -14.57
N VAL A 241 18.54 2.81 -14.64
CA VAL A 241 17.47 1.92 -15.11
C VAL A 241 16.53 2.74 -15.98
N GLU A 242 16.47 2.44 -17.26
CA GLU A 242 15.56 3.12 -18.19
C GLU A 242 14.20 2.42 -18.29
N ASN A 243 14.19 1.09 -18.18
CA ASN A 243 13.02 0.26 -18.43
C ASN A 243 12.96 -0.97 -17.50
N GLU A 244 11.85 -1.71 -17.61
CA GLU A 244 11.58 -2.90 -16.82
C GLU A 244 12.61 -4.02 -17.03
N GLU A 245 13.02 -4.28 -18.27
CA GLU A 245 13.95 -5.36 -18.59
C GLU A 245 15.31 -5.12 -17.93
N GLU A 246 15.85 -3.91 -18.07
CA GLU A 246 17.10 -3.52 -17.42
C GLU A 246 17.04 -3.61 -15.90
N LEU A 247 15.90 -3.28 -15.31
CA LEU A 247 15.69 -3.39 -13.87
C LEU A 247 15.81 -4.84 -13.43
N LEU A 248 15.02 -5.71 -14.05
CA LEU A 248 14.95 -7.13 -13.67
C LEU A 248 16.27 -7.84 -13.92
N ASP A 249 16.97 -7.51 -15.01
CA ASP A 249 18.31 -8.01 -15.27
C ASP A 249 19.30 -7.61 -14.17
N LYS A 250 19.24 -6.35 -13.70
CA LYS A 250 20.10 -5.90 -12.60
C LYS A 250 19.76 -6.59 -11.29
N LEU A 251 18.48 -6.75 -10.97
CA LEU A 251 18.06 -7.49 -9.78
C LEU A 251 18.53 -8.95 -9.83
N ALA A 252 18.41 -9.61 -10.99
CA ALA A 252 18.88 -10.98 -11.18
C ALA A 252 20.41 -11.09 -11.08
N LEU A 253 21.16 -10.16 -11.69
CA LEU A 253 22.63 -10.11 -11.63
C LEU A 253 23.15 -9.89 -10.20
N GLN A 254 22.40 -9.14 -9.38
CA GLN A 254 22.74 -8.90 -7.98
C GLN A 254 22.27 -10.03 -7.04
N GLY A 255 21.62 -11.07 -7.57
CA GLY A 255 21.13 -12.21 -6.79
C GLY A 255 19.86 -11.93 -6.01
N ILE A 256 19.16 -10.83 -6.30
CA ILE A 256 17.92 -10.45 -5.61
C ILE A 256 16.75 -11.33 -6.06
N LEU A 257 16.74 -11.69 -7.35
CA LEU A 257 15.72 -12.57 -7.92
C LEU A 257 16.20 -14.02 -7.86
N ILE A 258 15.36 -14.90 -7.31
CA ILE A 258 15.56 -16.34 -7.38
C ILE A 258 15.26 -16.75 -8.82
N LYS A 259 16.28 -17.27 -9.54
CA LYS A 259 16.08 -17.80 -10.90
C LYS A 259 15.06 -18.94 -10.85
N VAL A 260 13.98 -18.81 -11.60
CA VAL A 260 13.00 -19.87 -11.85
C VAL A 260 13.57 -20.86 -12.87
#